data_AF-A0AAV9GLL8-F1
#
_entry.id   AF-A0AAV9GLL8-F1
#
_cell.length_a   1.000
_cell.length_b   1.000
_cell.length_c   1.000
_cell.angle_alpha   90.00
_cell.angle_beta   90.00
_cell.angle_gamma   90.00
#
_symmetry.space_group_name_H-M   'P 1'
#
loop_
_entity.id
_entity.type
_entity.pdbx_description
1 polymer ?
#
loop_
_entity_poly.entity_id
_entity_poly.type
_entity_poly.pdbx_seq_one_letter_code
_entity_poly.pdbx_strand_id
1 'polypeptide(L)'
;MNSSGYHHYAPGLSPDSPQYAIASMLGRTLTLDPTLCTEKPPEWWLDEQSRKILQWPHQPARGSRRRLCLIPLCVKRQRFPSLACRGHKDLDPVRMKRLADCLKREAKYFLKRCSAVMLAYPVRVGGDTKSKSYEPEIMAEIRKVGPLMNDVLLLFKEPEFDVERTPPPRGESQMQTVESGCAACILAVVGGRDEVLISLRACMLAREKVGMEPSPLLPLVDAWIRGHGEYAVGFFAHSDGMAGRFAEQWRLWSSQLEDRWRPSTPPHVYESEGVEWDREWQGWKWQG
;
A
#
# COMPACT_ATOMS: atom_id res chain seq x y z
N MET A 1 23.72 25.91 18.63
CA MET A 1 22.36 26.19 18.11
C MET A 1 21.76 24.85 17.74
N ASN A 2 20.71 24.46 18.44
CA ASN A 2 20.13 23.13 18.41
C ASN A 2 19.39 22.88 17.08
N SER A 3 19.86 21.91 16.30
CA SER A 3 19.11 21.28 15.23
C SER A 3 17.98 20.46 15.85
N SER A 4 16.83 21.11 16.04
CA SER A 4 15.57 20.42 16.37
C SER A 4 15.21 19.53 15.20
N GLY A 5 15.43 18.22 15.35
CA GLY A 5 14.99 17.21 14.40
C GLY A 5 13.46 17.22 14.33
N TYR A 6 12.92 17.64 13.19
CA TYR A 6 11.52 17.47 12.87
C TYR A 6 11.21 15.97 12.76
N HIS A 7 10.83 15.37 13.87
CA HIS A 7 10.27 14.02 13.86
C HIS A 7 8.84 14.11 13.30
N HIS A 8 8.70 13.92 11.99
CA HIS A 8 7.42 13.62 11.36
C HIS A 8 6.97 12.24 11.83
N TYR A 9 6.26 12.21 12.96
CA TYR A 9 5.55 11.02 13.41
C TYR A 9 4.30 10.82 12.55
N ALA A 10 4.08 9.58 12.14
CA ALA A 10 2.81 9.18 11.54
C ALA A 10 1.69 9.55 12.51
N PRO A 11 0.61 10.22 12.09
CA PRO A 11 -0.56 10.34 12.93
C PRO A 11 -1.05 8.92 13.27
N GLY A 12 -1.00 8.54 14.55
CA GLY A 12 -1.68 7.35 15.06
C GLY A 12 -0.84 6.30 15.79
N LEU A 13 0.49 6.33 15.76
CA LEU A 13 1.31 5.42 16.59
C LEU A 13 2.36 6.16 17.42
N SER A 14 2.27 6.01 18.74
CA SER A 14 3.34 6.45 19.64
C SER A 14 4.63 5.67 19.32
N PRO A 15 5.80 6.32 19.30
CA PRO A 15 7.10 5.64 19.17
C PRO A 15 7.32 4.52 20.20
N ASP A 16 6.70 4.68 21.38
CA ASP A 16 6.77 3.72 22.47
C ASP A 16 5.74 2.58 22.33
N SER A 17 4.89 2.63 21.30
CA SER A 17 3.89 1.59 21.07
C SER A 17 4.53 0.30 20.54
N PRO A 18 4.08 -0.88 21.01
CA PRO A 18 4.54 -2.16 20.46
C PRO A 18 4.33 -2.28 18.94
N GLN A 19 3.27 -1.68 18.41
CA GLN A 19 2.95 -1.66 16.98
C GLN A 19 3.99 -0.87 16.18
N TYR A 20 4.44 0.28 16.69
CA TYR A 20 5.50 1.07 16.05
C TYR A 20 6.82 0.31 16.03
N ALA A 21 7.19 -0.30 17.16
CA ALA A 21 8.42 -1.11 17.24
C ALA A 21 8.42 -2.23 16.19
N ILE A 22 7.27 -2.85 15.94
CA ILE A 22 7.17 -3.95 14.99
C ILE A 22 7.10 -3.49 13.55
N ALA A 23 6.34 -2.42 13.27
CA ALA A 23 6.39 -1.77 11.96
C ALA A 23 7.84 -1.39 11.63
N SER A 24 8.59 -0.83 12.58
CA SER A 24 10.01 -0.51 12.44
C SER A 24 10.90 -1.75 12.20
N MET A 25 10.63 -2.88 12.87
CA MET A 25 11.38 -4.13 12.61
C MET A 25 11.07 -4.70 11.23
N LEU A 26 9.79 -4.75 10.85
CA LEU A 26 9.37 -5.15 9.52
C LEU A 26 9.99 -4.25 8.46
N GLY A 27 9.93 -2.93 8.65
CA GLY A 27 10.45 -1.94 7.72
C GLY A 27 11.95 -2.04 7.49
N ARG A 28 12.73 -2.51 8.47
CA ARG A 28 14.19 -2.72 8.34
C ARG A 28 14.58 -4.09 7.79
N THR A 29 13.68 -5.06 7.89
CA THR A 29 13.95 -6.45 7.54
C THR A 29 13.41 -6.72 6.14
N LEU A 30 12.13 -6.43 5.91
CA LEU A 30 11.46 -6.62 4.63
C LEU A 30 11.77 -5.47 3.66
N THR A 31 13.04 -5.36 3.27
CA THR A 31 13.52 -4.43 2.23
C THR A 31 14.53 -5.18 1.36
N LEU A 32 14.25 -5.24 0.06
CA LEU A 32 15.15 -5.79 -0.96
C LEU A 32 15.72 -4.64 -1.77
N ASP A 33 17.05 -4.53 -1.81
CA ASP A 33 17.75 -3.51 -2.58
C ASP A 33 17.31 -3.55 -4.07
N PRO A 34 17.01 -2.39 -4.69
CA PRO A 34 16.58 -2.32 -6.08
C PRO A 34 17.52 -2.88 -7.13
N THR A 35 18.81 -2.96 -6.82
CA THR A 35 19.82 -3.55 -7.69
C THR A 35 19.78 -5.08 -7.72
N LEU A 36 19.07 -5.71 -6.78
CA LEU A 36 18.96 -7.16 -6.67
C LEU A 36 17.79 -7.72 -7.49
N CYS A 37 17.99 -8.93 -8.00
CA CYS A 37 16.96 -9.67 -8.74
C CYS A 37 15.72 -9.91 -7.87
N THR A 38 14.55 -9.43 -8.32
CA THR A 38 13.28 -9.60 -7.60
C THR A 38 12.69 -10.99 -7.81
N GLU A 39 12.90 -11.56 -9.01
CA GLU A 39 12.39 -12.89 -9.38
C GLU A 39 12.98 -13.97 -8.46
N LYS A 40 14.29 -13.91 -8.27
CA LYS A 40 15.05 -14.83 -7.44
C LYS A 40 16.03 -14.06 -6.55
N PRO A 41 15.59 -13.61 -5.35
CA PRO A 41 16.47 -12.94 -4.40
C PRO A 41 17.70 -13.80 -4.09
N PRO A 42 18.90 -13.22 -3.99
CA PRO A 42 20.11 -14.00 -3.81
C PRO A 42 20.15 -14.70 -2.45
N GLU A 43 20.76 -15.90 -2.40
CA GLU A 43 20.81 -16.73 -1.19
C GLU A 43 21.44 -16.01 0.01
N TRP A 44 22.49 -15.22 -0.21
CA TRP A 44 23.13 -14.45 0.87
C TRP A 44 22.17 -13.44 1.52
N TRP A 45 21.26 -12.85 0.73
CA TRP A 45 20.25 -11.93 1.25
C TRP A 45 19.21 -12.71 2.05
N LEU A 46 18.78 -13.88 1.57
CA LEU A 46 17.85 -14.75 2.30
C LEU A 46 18.41 -15.20 3.66
N ASP A 47 19.69 -15.56 3.70
CA ASP A 47 20.38 -15.93 4.94
C ASP A 47 20.48 -14.73 5.91
N GLU A 48 20.78 -13.54 5.38
CA GLU A 48 20.78 -12.30 6.15
C GLU A 48 19.40 -11.95 6.72
N GLN A 49 18.33 -12.13 5.94
CA GLN A 49 16.96 -11.94 6.42
C GLN A 49 16.61 -12.92 7.53
N SER A 50 16.94 -14.21 7.36
CA SER A 50 16.73 -15.21 8.40
C SER A 50 17.44 -14.82 9.69
N ARG A 51 18.69 -14.34 9.61
CA ARG A 51 19.45 -13.86 10.77
C ARG A 51 18.78 -12.66 11.44
N LYS A 52 18.32 -11.67 10.68
CA LYS A 52 17.61 -10.50 11.22
C LYS A 52 16.33 -10.90 11.95
N ILE A 53 15.54 -11.82 11.38
CA ILE A 53 14.29 -12.30 11.96
C ILE A 53 14.52 -13.05 13.28
N LEU A 54 15.60 -13.83 13.37
CA LEU A 54 15.98 -14.51 14.61
C LEU A 54 16.36 -13.55 15.75
N GLN A 55 16.78 -12.32 15.42
CA GLN A 55 17.10 -11.28 16.40
C GLN A 55 15.86 -10.52 16.88
N TRP A 56 14.69 -10.77 16.30
CA TRP A 56 13.47 -10.11 16.74
C TRP A 56 13.12 -10.56 18.16
N PRO A 57 12.68 -9.64 19.03
CA PRO A 57 12.25 -10.00 20.37
C PRO A 57 11.10 -11.00 20.25
N HIS A 58 11.29 -12.19 20.81
CA HIS A 58 10.24 -13.18 20.98
C HIS A 58 9.20 -12.63 21.97
N GLN A 59 8.28 -11.79 21.49
CA GLN A 59 7.28 -11.19 22.37
C GLN A 59 6.38 -12.29 22.99
N PRO A 60 6.12 -12.23 24.29
CA PRO A 60 5.21 -13.16 24.93
C PRO A 60 3.81 -12.98 24.35
N ALA A 61 3.22 -14.07 23.90
CA ALA A 61 1.85 -14.11 23.43
C ALA A 61 0.91 -13.81 24.62
N ARG A 62 0.24 -12.65 24.63
CA ARG A 62 -1.11 -12.46 25.20
C ARG A 62 -1.66 -11.06 24.94
N GLY A 63 -2.89 -11.04 24.42
CA GLY A 63 -3.86 -9.98 24.70
C GLY A 63 -3.89 -8.78 23.76
N SER A 64 -4.33 -8.95 22.51
CA SER A 64 -5.27 -8.00 21.87
C SER A 64 -5.74 -8.54 20.51
N ARG A 65 -7.04 -8.79 20.38
CA ARG A 65 -7.72 -9.22 19.13
C ARG A 65 -8.23 -8.02 18.32
N ARG A 66 -7.47 -6.94 18.15
CA ARG A 66 -7.91 -5.80 17.32
C ARG A 66 -6.82 -5.35 16.34
N ARG A 67 -7.25 -5.17 15.07
CA ARG A 67 -6.61 -4.58 13.86
C ARG A 67 -5.15 -4.95 13.59
N LEU A 68 -4.87 -5.49 12.37
CA LEU A 68 -3.55 -5.97 11.91
C LEU A 68 -2.59 -6.18 13.07
N CYS A 69 -2.92 -7.15 13.93
CA CYS A 69 -2.17 -7.32 15.16
C CYS A 69 -0.78 -7.78 14.73
N LEU A 70 0.18 -6.86 14.67
CA LEU A 70 1.56 -7.13 14.30
C LEU A 70 2.26 -8.00 15.38
N ILE A 71 1.52 -8.49 16.39
CA ILE A 71 2.03 -9.28 17.51
C ILE A 71 1.26 -10.59 17.67
N PRO A 72 1.93 -11.76 17.76
CA PRO A 72 3.32 -12.05 17.36
C PRO A 72 3.47 -12.44 15.87
N LEU A 73 4.31 -11.75 15.09
CA LEU A 73 4.63 -12.11 13.70
C LEU A 73 5.60 -13.30 13.56
N CYS A 74 6.23 -13.74 14.65
CA CYS A 74 7.10 -14.91 14.64
C CYS A 74 6.32 -16.14 15.13
N VAL A 75 6.51 -17.26 14.45
CA VAL A 75 5.88 -18.54 14.84
C VAL A 75 6.81 -19.32 15.74
N LYS A 76 6.29 -19.89 16.84
CA LYS A 76 6.99 -20.96 17.55
C LYS A 76 7.00 -22.20 16.65
N ARG A 77 8.11 -22.48 15.96
CA ARG A 77 8.42 -23.72 15.20
C ARG A 77 7.18 -24.55 14.78
N GLN A 78 6.27 -23.96 14.01
CA GLN A 78 5.11 -24.67 13.45
C GLN A 78 5.34 -24.89 11.96
N ARG A 79 5.14 -26.14 11.53
CA ARG A 79 5.24 -26.56 10.12
C ARG A 79 3.97 -26.13 9.38
N PHE A 80 3.92 -24.88 8.93
CA PHE A 80 2.89 -24.46 7.97
C PHE A 80 3.29 -24.86 6.55
N PRO A 81 2.34 -25.23 5.68
CA PRO A 81 2.64 -25.55 4.29
C PRO A 81 3.10 -24.31 3.49
N SER A 82 4.40 -24.36 3.14
CA SER A 82 5.06 -23.99 1.87
C SER A 82 4.98 -22.60 1.22
N LEU A 83 4.35 -21.56 1.79
CA LEU A 83 4.44 -20.21 1.18
C LEU A 83 5.56 -19.31 1.74
N ALA A 84 6.30 -19.76 2.75
CA ALA A 84 7.48 -19.06 3.25
C ALA A 84 8.75 -19.67 2.62
N CYS A 85 9.60 -18.83 2.03
CA CYS A 85 10.92 -19.27 1.57
C CYS A 85 11.84 -19.55 2.77
N ARG A 86 13.00 -20.17 2.52
CA ARG A 86 14.00 -20.48 3.56
C ARG A 86 14.37 -19.28 4.43
N GLY A 87 14.54 -18.10 3.83
CA GLY A 87 14.89 -16.86 4.53
C GLY A 87 13.80 -16.32 5.46
N HIS A 88 12.54 -16.69 5.22
CA HIS A 88 11.36 -16.16 5.92
C HIS A 88 10.57 -17.24 6.66
N LYS A 89 11.13 -18.45 6.82
CA LYS A 89 10.46 -19.61 7.44
C LYS A 89 10.00 -19.38 8.90
N ASP A 90 10.62 -18.43 9.59
CA ASP A 90 10.36 -18.12 11.00
C ASP A 90 9.27 -17.02 11.17
N LEU A 91 8.82 -16.41 10.07
CA LEU A 91 7.67 -15.51 10.05
C LEU A 91 6.35 -16.30 9.97
N ASP A 92 5.30 -15.75 10.56
CA ASP A 92 3.93 -16.26 10.49
C ASP A 92 3.38 -16.05 9.07
N PRO A 93 3.21 -17.12 8.28
CA PRO A 93 2.79 -17.00 6.89
C PRO A 93 1.37 -16.45 6.77
N VAL A 94 0.49 -16.68 7.75
CA VAL A 94 -0.88 -16.14 7.76
C VAL A 94 -0.85 -14.62 7.89
N ARG A 95 0.04 -14.10 8.74
CA ARG A 95 0.16 -12.66 8.93
C ARG A 95 0.85 -11.97 7.78
N MET A 96 1.91 -12.57 7.22
CA MET A 96 2.54 -12.07 6.01
C MET A 96 1.55 -12.02 4.85
N LYS A 97 0.72 -13.06 4.70
CA LYS A 97 -0.37 -13.07 3.73
C LYS A 97 -1.37 -11.93 3.99
N ARG A 98 -1.81 -11.71 5.24
CA ARG A 98 -2.72 -10.60 5.57
C ARG A 98 -2.12 -9.22 5.25
N LEU A 99 -0.82 -9.02 5.47
CA LEU A 99 -0.14 -7.77 5.09
C LEU A 99 -0.11 -7.60 3.57
N ALA A 100 0.24 -8.67 2.84
CA ALA A 100 0.18 -8.70 1.38
C ALA A 100 -1.25 -8.40 0.84
N ASP A 101 -2.28 -9.01 1.43
CA ASP A 101 -3.67 -8.76 1.03
C ASP A 101 -4.11 -7.32 1.31
N CYS A 102 -3.65 -6.72 2.42
CA CYS A 102 -3.86 -5.29 2.65
C CYS A 102 -3.19 -4.46 1.57
N LEU A 103 -1.97 -4.78 1.16
CA LEU A 103 -1.23 -4.02 0.17
C LEU A 103 -1.92 -4.09 -1.19
N LYS A 104 -2.36 -5.29 -1.58
CA LYS A 104 -3.17 -5.50 -2.79
C LYS A 104 -4.43 -4.64 -2.76
N ARG A 105 -5.18 -4.63 -1.65
CA ARG A 105 -6.38 -3.80 -1.54
C ARG A 105 -6.09 -2.32 -1.71
N GLU A 106 -4.98 -1.83 -1.16
CA GLU A 106 -4.58 -0.42 -1.30
C GLU A 106 -4.24 -0.07 -2.76
N ALA A 107 -3.47 -0.93 -3.44
CA ALA A 107 -3.16 -0.76 -4.86
C ALA A 107 -4.43 -0.80 -5.73
N LYS A 108 -5.32 -1.79 -5.51
CA LYS A 108 -6.61 -1.93 -6.22
C LYS A 108 -7.53 -0.73 -5.99
N TYR A 109 -7.61 -0.25 -4.74
CA TYR A 109 -8.38 0.94 -4.39
C TYR A 109 -7.91 2.16 -5.17
N PHE A 110 -6.60 2.40 -5.23
CA PHE A 110 -6.05 3.51 -5.99
C PHE A 110 -6.30 3.38 -7.49
N LEU A 111 -6.06 2.20 -8.07
CA LEU A 111 -6.31 1.95 -9.49
C LEU A 111 -7.77 2.18 -9.84
N LYS A 112 -8.72 1.68 -9.03
CA LYS A 112 -10.16 1.92 -9.25
C LYS A 112 -10.49 3.41 -9.24
N ARG A 113 -9.90 4.19 -8.33
CA ARG A 113 -10.07 5.65 -8.28
C ARG A 113 -9.46 6.32 -9.52
N CYS A 114 -8.27 5.91 -9.94
CA CYS A 114 -7.62 6.44 -11.14
C CYS A 114 -8.39 6.09 -12.42
N SER A 115 -8.88 4.87 -12.57
CA SER A 115 -9.72 4.49 -13.71
C SER A 115 -10.97 5.32 -13.77
N ALA A 116 -11.62 5.58 -12.62
CA ALA A 116 -12.72 6.54 -12.58
C ALA A 116 -12.25 7.90 -13.13
N VAL A 117 -11.07 8.40 -12.71
CA VAL A 117 -10.40 9.62 -13.25
C VAL A 117 -10.29 9.63 -14.75
N MET A 118 -9.67 8.61 -15.28
CA MET A 118 -9.44 8.51 -16.71
C MET A 118 -10.75 8.43 -17.50
N LEU A 119 -11.77 7.73 -16.98
CA LEU A 119 -13.06 7.54 -17.66
C LEU A 119 -13.98 8.76 -17.59
N ALA A 120 -14.00 9.46 -16.45
CA ALA A 120 -14.80 10.68 -16.31
C ALA A 120 -14.15 11.89 -16.98
N TYR A 121 -12.89 11.78 -17.40
CA TYR A 121 -12.23 12.75 -18.26
C TYR A 121 -12.74 12.57 -19.70
N PRO A 122 -13.57 13.47 -20.24
CA PRO A 122 -13.92 13.40 -21.64
C PRO A 122 -12.65 13.68 -22.44
N VAL A 123 -12.14 12.68 -23.16
CA VAL A 123 -11.20 12.91 -24.26
C VAL A 123 -12.00 13.66 -25.32
N ARG A 124 -12.09 14.99 -25.20
CA ARG A 124 -12.73 15.85 -26.21
C ARG A 124 -11.84 15.86 -27.44
N VAL A 125 -12.05 14.90 -28.33
CA VAL A 125 -11.63 14.98 -29.72
C VAL A 125 -12.58 15.97 -30.39
N GLY A 126 -12.26 17.27 -30.32
CA GLY A 126 -12.99 18.32 -31.03
C GLY A 126 -13.54 19.45 -30.16
N GLY A 127 -12.84 20.58 -30.15
CA GLY A 127 -13.45 21.85 -30.60
C GLY A 127 -14.48 22.58 -29.73
N ASP A 128 -14.49 22.48 -28.39
CA ASP A 128 -15.26 23.45 -27.60
C ASP A 128 -14.64 23.81 -26.24
N THR A 129 -14.32 25.10 -26.08
CA THR A 129 -13.31 25.71 -25.19
C THR A 129 -13.84 26.20 -23.84
N LYS A 130 -14.74 25.47 -23.17
CA LYS A 130 -15.28 25.91 -21.86
C LYS A 130 -15.45 24.81 -20.81
N SER A 131 -14.69 23.72 -20.88
CA SER A 131 -14.60 22.77 -19.76
C SER A 131 -13.47 23.20 -18.83
N LYS A 132 -13.75 23.33 -17.53
CA LYS A 132 -12.75 23.55 -16.47
C LYS A 132 -11.60 22.56 -16.70
N SER A 133 -10.43 23.10 -17.06
CA SER A 133 -9.21 22.35 -17.30
C SER A 133 -8.82 21.67 -15.99
N TYR A 134 -9.15 20.39 -15.85
CA TYR A 134 -8.50 19.57 -14.83
C TYR A 134 -7.01 19.53 -15.16
N GLU A 135 -6.18 19.89 -14.19
CA GLU A 135 -4.78 20.25 -14.41
C GLU A 135 -4.01 19.13 -15.16
N PRO A 136 -3.27 19.46 -16.23
CA PRO A 136 -2.39 18.51 -16.92
C PRO A 136 -1.44 17.76 -15.97
N GLU A 137 -1.14 18.37 -14.83
CA GLU A 137 -0.25 17.89 -13.77
C GLU A 137 -0.81 16.68 -13.02
N ILE A 138 -2.08 16.68 -12.61
CA ILE A 138 -2.67 15.53 -11.90
C ILE A 138 -2.79 14.32 -12.81
N MET A 139 -3.07 14.54 -14.10
CA MET A 139 -3.11 13.48 -15.09
C MET A 139 -1.71 12.95 -15.40
N ALA A 140 -0.66 13.77 -15.29
CA ALA A 140 0.71 13.31 -15.36
C ALA A 140 1.06 12.44 -14.15
N GLU A 141 0.63 12.83 -12.94
CA GLU A 141 0.83 12.04 -11.71
C GLU A 141 0.10 10.69 -11.77
N ILE A 142 -1.17 10.67 -12.17
CA ILE A 142 -1.93 9.41 -12.31
C ILE A 142 -1.27 8.49 -13.32
N ARG A 143 -0.75 9.04 -14.43
CA ARG A 143 -0.01 8.26 -15.43
C ARG A 143 1.33 7.73 -14.92
N LYS A 144 1.93 8.35 -13.91
CA LYS A 144 3.14 7.85 -13.23
C LYS A 144 2.80 6.79 -12.17
N VAL A 145 1.80 7.05 -11.33
CA VAL A 145 1.47 6.19 -10.18
C VAL A 145 0.64 4.95 -10.57
N GLY A 146 -0.22 5.07 -11.57
CA GLY A 146 -1.02 3.96 -12.10
C GLY A 146 -0.19 2.70 -12.42
N PRO A 147 0.81 2.78 -13.31
CA PRO A 147 1.66 1.62 -13.60
C PRO A 147 2.41 1.10 -12.37
N LEU A 148 2.88 1.96 -11.45
CA LEU A 148 3.52 1.51 -10.21
C LEU A 148 2.58 0.67 -9.33
N MET A 149 1.31 1.06 -9.19
CA MET A 149 0.33 0.26 -8.43
C MET A 149 -0.03 -1.03 -9.16
N ASN A 150 -0.04 -1.01 -10.49
CA ASN A 150 -0.22 -2.23 -11.28
C ASN A 150 0.97 -3.20 -11.12
N ASP A 151 2.20 -2.69 -11.11
CA ASP A 151 3.41 -3.47 -10.87
C ASP A 151 3.38 -4.14 -9.48
N VAL A 152 2.88 -3.44 -8.46
CA VAL A 152 2.64 -4.03 -7.13
C VAL A 152 1.69 -5.22 -7.21
N LEU A 153 0.62 -5.14 -8.01
CA LEU A 153 -0.33 -6.24 -8.17
C LEU A 153 0.25 -7.39 -9.01
N LEU A 154 1.08 -7.09 -10.00
CA LEU A 154 1.80 -8.08 -10.80
C LEU A 154 2.72 -8.95 -9.96
N LEU A 155 3.33 -8.42 -8.89
CA LEU A 155 4.11 -9.24 -7.95
C LEU A 155 3.32 -10.42 -7.36
N PHE A 156 1.99 -10.30 -7.28
CA PHE A 156 1.09 -11.33 -6.77
C PHE A 156 0.45 -12.19 -7.87
N LYS A 157 0.84 -12.01 -9.15
CA LYS A 157 0.22 -12.64 -10.32
C LYS A 157 -1.29 -12.33 -10.45
N GLU A 158 -1.73 -11.16 -9.97
CA GLU A 158 -3.11 -10.70 -10.05
C GLU A 158 -3.21 -9.36 -10.79
N PRO A 159 -3.03 -9.31 -12.12
CA PRO A 159 -3.33 -8.10 -12.86
C PRO A 159 -4.83 -7.81 -12.78
N GLU A 160 -5.24 -6.70 -12.17
CA GLU A 160 -6.62 -6.21 -12.22
C GLU A 160 -6.85 -5.13 -13.28
N PHE A 161 -5.78 -4.49 -13.74
CA PHE A 161 -5.89 -3.52 -14.81
C PHE A 161 -5.94 -4.28 -16.13
N ASP A 162 -7.12 -4.29 -16.76
CA ASP A 162 -7.27 -4.75 -18.13
C ASP A 162 -6.49 -3.82 -19.06
N VAL A 163 -5.25 -4.26 -19.33
CA VAL A 163 -4.26 -3.64 -20.21
C VAL A 163 -4.87 -3.30 -21.58
N GLU A 164 -5.91 -4.00 -22.01
CA GLU A 164 -6.53 -3.81 -23.32
C GLU A 164 -7.45 -2.57 -23.40
N ARG A 165 -8.10 -2.17 -22.30
CA ARG A 165 -9.06 -1.04 -22.30
C ARG A 165 -8.44 0.32 -21.98
N THR A 166 -7.32 0.30 -21.28
CA THR A 166 -6.47 1.48 -21.11
C THR A 166 -5.06 0.96 -21.26
N PRO A 167 -4.40 1.16 -22.42
CA PRO A 167 -3.06 0.65 -22.62
C PRO A 167 -2.21 1.17 -21.45
N PRO A 168 -1.46 0.30 -20.76
CA PRO A 168 -0.53 0.76 -19.74
C PRO A 168 0.32 1.84 -20.40
N PRO A 169 0.60 2.95 -19.69
CA PRO A 169 1.53 3.94 -20.22
C PRO A 169 2.78 3.17 -20.65
N ARG A 170 3.17 3.32 -21.92
CA ARG A 170 4.24 2.54 -22.57
C ARG A 170 5.46 2.53 -21.65
N GLY A 171 5.62 1.43 -20.95
CA GLY A 171 6.59 1.22 -19.89
C GLY A 171 6.53 -0.26 -19.58
N GLU A 172 7.64 -0.95 -19.79
CA GLU A 172 7.80 -2.32 -19.37
C GLU A 172 7.57 -2.38 -17.85
N SER A 173 6.81 -3.37 -17.36
CA SER A 173 6.65 -3.63 -15.93
C SER A 173 8.04 -3.65 -15.30
N GLN A 174 8.31 -2.74 -14.37
CA GLN A 174 9.63 -2.66 -13.75
C GLN A 174 9.84 -3.78 -12.72
N MET A 175 8.76 -4.47 -12.35
CA MET A 175 8.79 -5.52 -11.32
C MET A 175 8.50 -6.89 -11.93
N GLN A 176 9.41 -7.84 -11.68
CA GLN A 176 9.21 -9.24 -12.00
C GLN A 176 8.57 -9.95 -10.80
N THR A 177 7.72 -10.93 -11.09
CA THR A 177 7.10 -11.78 -10.07
C THR A 177 8.15 -12.50 -9.26
N VAL A 178 7.96 -12.62 -7.95
CA VAL A 178 8.81 -13.46 -7.09
C VAL A 178 8.50 -14.94 -7.33
N GLU A 179 9.46 -15.73 -7.83
CA GLU A 179 9.26 -17.15 -8.18
C GLU A 179 8.71 -17.96 -7.02
N SER A 180 9.25 -17.73 -5.82
CA SER A 180 8.87 -18.46 -4.60
C SER A 180 7.44 -18.19 -4.14
N GLY A 181 6.77 -17.14 -4.66
CA GLY A 181 5.46 -16.69 -4.17
C GLY A 181 5.47 -16.25 -2.70
N CYS A 182 6.65 -16.06 -2.10
CA CYS A 182 6.76 -15.75 -0.69
C CYS A 182 6.27 -14.32 -0.40
N ALA A 183 5.20 -14.20 0.40
CA ALA A 183 4.61 -12.91 0.75
C ALA A 183 5.63 -11.95 1.39
N ALA A 184 6.55 -12.45 2.22
CA ALA A 184 7.60 -11.63 2.82
C ALA A 184 8.61 -11.13 1.79
N CYS A 185 8.99 -11.96 0.80
CA CYS A 185 9.83 -11.51 -0.31
C CYS A 185 9.12 -10.45 -1.16
N ILE A 186 7.84 -10.64 -1.47
CA ILE A 186 7.05 -9.66 -2.23
C ILE A 186 6.96 -8.33 -1.46
N LEU A 187 6.65 -8.38 -0.16
CA LEU A 187 6.66 -7.21 0.70
C LEU A 187 8.05 -6.55 0.76
N ALA A 188 9.12 -7.34 0.71
CA ALA A 188 10.48 -6.81 0.68
C ALA A 188 10.83 -6.11 -0.64
N VAL A 189 10.38 -6.64 -1.78
CA VAL A 189 10.50 -5.96 -3.08
C VAL A 189 9.81 -4.60 -3.02
N VAL A 190 8.58 -4.54 -2.52
CA VAL A 190 7.83 -3.29 -2.37
C VAL A 190 8.53 -2.33 -1.39
N GLY A 191 8.99 -2.85 -0.26
CA GLY A 191 9.71 -2.11 0.78
C GLY A 191 11.04 -1.50 0.33
N GLY A 192 11.60 -1.95 -0.79
CA GLY A 192 12.83 -1.43 -1.38
C GLY A 192 12.64 -0.67 -2.68
N ARG A 193 11.43 -0.15 -2.96
CA ARG A 193 11.14 0.61 -4.18
C ARG A 193 10.61 1.99 -3.83
N ASP A 194 11.47 2.99 -3.94
CA ASP A 194 11.26 4.37 -3.48
C ASP A 194 9.98 4.99 -4.04
N GLU A 195 9.83 4.97 -5.36
CA GLU A 195 8.67 5.52 -6.07
C GLU A 195 7.36 4.80 -5.69
N VAL A 196 7.43 3.50 -5.41
CA VAL A 196 6.27 2.73 -4.94
C VAL A 196 5.91 3.12 -3.52
N LEU A 197 6.89 3.28 -2.63
CA LEU A 197 6.63 3.71 -1.24
C LEU A 197 6.04 5.12 -1.18
N ILE A 198 6.61 6.05 -1.94
CA ILE A 198 6.15 7.45 -2.04
C ILE A 198 4.70 7.47 -2.55
N SER A 199 4.42 6.70 -3.61
CA SER A 199 3.09 6.56 -4.19
C SER A 199 2.09 5.93 -3.23
N LEU A 200 2.40 4.77 -2.66
CA LEU A 200 1.53 4.07 -1.70
C LEU A 200 1.18 4.96 -0.52
N ARG A 201 2.18 5.63 0.06
CA ARG A 201 1.98 6.56 1.17
C ARG A 201 1.05 7.70 0.77
N ALA A 202 1.29 8.33 -0.38
CA ALA A 202 0.45 9.43 -0.84
C ALA A 202 -1.01 9.01 -1.05
N CYS A 203 -1.25 7.82 -1.61
CA CYS A 203 -2.58 7.27 -1.79
C CYS A 203 -3.30 7.06 -0.45
N MET A 204 -2.62 6.47 0.53
CA MET A 204 -3.18 6.22 1.85
C MET A 204 -3.50 7.53 2.60
N LEU A 205 -2.61 8.51 2.53
CA LEU A 205 -2.82 9.83 3.14
C LEU A 205 -3.93 10.62 2.45
N ALA A 206 -4.00 10.59 1.13
CA ALA A 206 -5.04 11.30 0.40
C ALA A 206 -6.43 10.76 0.77
N ARG A 207 -6.53 9.46 1.04
CA ARG A 207 -7.77 8.82 1.50
C ARG A 207 -8.20 9.37 2.86
N GLU A 208 -7.27 9.45 3.79
CA GLU A 208 -7.52 10.05 5.11
C GLU A 208 -7.94 11.53 4.99
N LYS A 209 -7.25 12.31 4.15
CA LYS A 209 -7.57 13.73 3.90
C LYS A 209 -8.98 13.96 3.34
N VAL A 210 -9.58 12.98 2.67
CA VAL A 210 -10.97 13.06 2.19
C VAL A 210 -11.99 12.45 3.16
N GLY A 211 -11.59 12.24 4.42
CA GLY A 211 -12.48 11.78 5.49
C GLY A 211 -12.80 10.28 5.45
N MET A 212 -12.06 9.51 4.64
CA MET A 212 -12.17 8.05 4.62
C MET A 212 -11.26 7.42 5.67
N GLU A 213 -11.54 6.17 6.04
CA GLU A 213 -10.79 5.48 7.09
C GLU A 213 -9.29 5.35 6.75
N PRO A 214 -8.37 5.68 7.67
CA PRO A 214 -6.93 5.57 7.44
C PRO A 214 -6.48 4.15 7.07
N SER A 215 -5.41 4.04 6.29
CA SER A 215 -4.87 2.71 5.94
C SER A 215 -4.17 2.09 7.13
N PRO A 216 -4.50 0.84 7.51
CA PRO A 216 -3.79 0.16 8.57
C PRO A 216 -2.36 -0.22 8.14
N LEU A 217 -2.00 -0.05 6.86
CA LEU A 217 -0.63 -0.24 6.36
C LEU A 217 0.24 1.01 6.43
N LEU A 218 -0.33 2.19 6.63
CA LEU A 218 0.43 3.44 6.64
C LEU A 218 1.61 3.39 7.64
N PRO A 219 1.46 2.85 8.87
CA PRO A 219 2.60 2.64 9.76
C PRO A 219 3.75 1.81 9.20
N LEU A 220 3.44 0.75 8.44
CA LEU A 220 4.44 -0.10 7.83
C LEU A 220 5.15 0.61 6.67
N VAL A 221 4.39 1.34 5.83
CA VAL A 221 4.95 2.13 4.73
C VAL A 221 5.86 3.24 5.27
N ASP A 222 5.44 3.95 6.30
CA ASP A 222 6.28 4.94 6.97
C ASP A 222 7.55 4.31 7.57
N ALA A 223 7.45 3.08 8.10
CA ALA A 223 8.62 2.37 8.60
C ALA A 223 9.59 1.95 7.49
N TRP A 224 9.08 1.53 6.32
CA TRP A 224 9.92 1.29 5.14
C TRP A 224 10.63 2.57 4.71
N ILE A 225 9.91 3.69 4.59
CA ILE A 225 10.48 4.99 4.22
C ILE A 225 11.59 5.40 5.19
N ARG A 226 11.38 5.26 6.51
CA ARG A 226 12.42 5.52 7.52
C ARG A 226 13.64 4.61 7.35
N GLY A 227 13.45 3.39 6.85
CA GLY A 227 14.52 2.44 6.55
C GLY A 227 15.51 2.94 5.50
N HIS A 228 15.12 3.91 4.67
CA HIS A 228 15.98 4.56 3.67
C HIS A 228 16.88 5.67 4.23
N GLY A 229 16.89 5.86 5.56
CA GLY A 229 17.86 6.73 6.23
C GLY A 229 17.71 8.21 5.87
N GLU A 230 18.78 8.84 5.40
CA GLU A 230 18.83 10.28 5.10
C GLU A 230 17.83 10.71 4.01
N TYR A 231 17.50 9.82 3.07
CA TYR A 231 16.55 10.09 2.00
C TYR A 231 15.08 10.11 2.47
N ALA A 232 14.81 9.56 3.66
CA ALA A 232 13.45 9.44 4.20
C ALA A 232 12.71 10.79 4.26
N VAL A 233 13.42 11.88 4.58
CA VAL A 233 12.85 13.24 4.65
C VAL A 233 12.29 13.67 3.30
N GLY A 234 13.03 13.41 2.23
CA GLY A 234 12.57 13.71 0.86
C GLY A 234 11.35 12.88 0.47
N PHE A 235 11.32 11.60 0.84
CA PHE A 235 10.22 10.70 0.53
C PHE A 235 8.94 11.12 1.25
N PHE A 236 9.04 11.51 2.53
CA PHE A 236 7.92 12.03 3.30
C PHE A 236 7.37 13.33 2.69
N ALA A 237 8.23 14.30 2.41
CA ALA A 237 7.82 15.57 1.80
C ALA A 237 7.15 15.37 0.43
N HIS A 238 7.72 14.50 -0.41
CA HIS A 238 7.17 14.20 -1.74
C HIS A 238 5.78 13.54 -1.64
N SER A 239 5.65 12.51 -0.81
CA SER A 239 4.38 11.81 -0.62
C SER A 239 3.31 12.69 0.05
N ASP A 240 3.67 13.58 0.97
CA ASP A 240 2.73 14.55 1.58
C ASP A 240 2.16 15.54 0.55
N GLY A 241 3.03 16.06 -0.31
CA GLY A 241 2.66 16.97 -1.40
C GLY A 241 1.74 16.28 -2.42
N MET A 242 2.12 15.07 -2.86
CA MET A 242 1.29 14.26 -3.76
C MET A 242 -0.05 13.90 -3.14
N ALA A 243 -0.09 13.57 -1.85
CA ALA A 243 -1.33 13.29 -1.13
C ALA A 243 -2.29 14.49 -1.11
N GLY A 244 -1.75 15.71 -1.02
CA GLY A 244 -2.54 16.93 -1.09
C GLY A 244 -3.28 17.04 -2.42
N ARG A 245 -2.56 16.88 -3.53
CA ARG A 245 -3.12 16.92 -4.89
C ARG A 245 -4.16 15.84 -5.14
N PHE A 246 -3.88 14.59 -4.73
CA PHE A 246 -4.86 13.50 -4.84
C PHE A 246 -6.12 13.78 -4.02
N ALA A 247 -6.00 14.27 -2.79
CA ALA A 247 -7.14 14.56 -1.95
C ALA A 247 -8.01 15.69 -2.52
N GLU A 248 -7.40 16.78 -2.99
CA GLU A 248 -8.12 17.88 -3.65
C GLU A 248 -8.89 17.38 -4.87
N GLN A 249 -8.22 16.62 -5.73
CA GLN A 249 -8.85 16.05 -6.91
C GLN A 249 -10.02 15.12 -6.56
N TRP A 250 -9.85 14.26 -5.55
CA TRP A 250 -10.92 13.37 -5.11
C TRP A 250 -12.10 14.12 -4.51
N ARG A 251 -11.89 15.23 -3.78
CA ARG A 251 -13.01 16.07 -3.29
C ARG A 251 -13.78 16.73 -4.41
N LEU A 252 -13.08 17.38 -5.34
CA LEU A 252 -13.69 18.03 -6.51
C LEU A 252 -14.54 17.06 -7.33
N TRP A 253 -14.15 15.81 -7.34
CA TRP A 253 -14.83 14.75 -8.04
C TRP A 253 -15.98 14.13 -7.30
N SER A 254 -15.84 13.87 -6.00
CA SER A 254 -16.96 13.45 -5.18
C SER A 254 -18.11 14.46 -5.31
N SER A 255 -17.83 15.76 -5.29
CA SER A 255 -18.87 16.78 -5.50
C SER A 255 -19.47 16.77 -6.91
N GLN A 256 -18.68 16.50 -7.95
CA GLN A 256 -19.19 16.48 -9.33
C GLN A 256 -19.95 15.19 -9.69
N LEU A 257 -19.56 14.06 -9.11
CA LEU A 257 -20.28 12.80 -9.28
C LEU A 257 -21.61 12.84 -8.51
N GLU A 258 -21.69 13.49 -7.36
CA GLU A 258 -22.97 13.71 -6.67
C GLU A 258 -23.95 14.56 -7.51
N ASP A 259 -23.43 15.52 -8.29
CA ASP A 259 -24.23 16.37 -9.18
C ASP A 259 -24.60 15.69 -10.52
N ARG A 260 -23.75 14.81 -11.07
CA ARG A 260 -23.99 14.11 -12.36
C ARG A 260 -24.61 12.73 -12.22
N TRP A 261 -24.40 12.07 -11.09
CA TRP A 261 -24.85 10.74 -10.76
C TRP A 261 -25.58 10.78 -9.42
N ARG A 262 -26.78 11.38 -9.39
CA ARG A 262 -27.84 10.84 -8.54
C ARG A 262 -28.33 9.57 -9.22
N PRO A 263 -28.01 8.37 -8.70
CA PRO A 263 -28.62 7.17 -9.23
C PRO A 263 -30.12 7.29 -8.95
N SER A 264 -30.97 7.13 -9.97
CA SER A 264 -32.42 6.95 -9.77
C SER A 264 -32.77 5.66 -9.02
N THR A 265 -31.76 4.83 -8.74
CA THR A 265 -31.86 3.58 -7.99
C THR A 265 -30.69 3.52 -7.01
N PRO A 266 -30.91 3.38 -5.70
CA PRO A 266 -29.81 3.25 -4.74
C PRO A 266 -28.89 2.10 -5.16
N PRO A 267 -27.58 2.17 -4.84
CA PRO A 267 -26.65 1.12 -5.23
C PRO A 267 -27.20 -0.21 -4.71
N HIS A 268 -27.58 -1.09 -5.64
CA HIS A 268 -27.87 -2.47 -5.31
C HIS A 268 -26.66 -3.01 -4.57
N VAL A 269 -26.92 -3.43 -3.34
CA VAL A 269 -26.07 -4.32 -2.56
C VAL A 269 -25.60 -5.42 -3.51
N TYR A 270 -24.31 -5.46 -3.83
CA TYR A 270 -23.68 -6.58 -4.51
C TYR A 270 -23.54 -7.73 -3.50
N GLU A 271 -24.69 -8.28 -3.10
CA GLU A 271 -24.82 -9.58 -2.46
C GLU A 271 -24.83 -10.62 -3.58
N SER A 272 -23.66 -11.20 -3.90
CA SER A 272 -23.59 -12.56 -4.50
C SER A 272 -22.21 -13.20 -4.56
N GLU A 273 -21.16 -12.62 -3.96
CA GLU A 273 -20.00 -13.39 -3.44
C GLU A 273 -19.74 -13.08 -1.97
N GLY A 274 -20.84 -12.93 -1.23
CA GLY A 274 -20.88 -12.85 0.22
C GLY A 274 -20.50 -14.19 0.85
N VAL A 275 -19.22 -14.35 1.13
CA VAL A 275 -18.78 -15.18 2.26
C VAL A 275 -18.38 -14.23 3.38
N GLU A 276 -19.34 -13.88 4.24
CA GLU A 276 -19.11 -13.64 5.68
C GLU A 276 -18.18 -12.49 6.16
N TRP A 277 -17.57 -11.66 5.30
CA TRP A 277 -16.61 -10.64 5.77
C TRP A 277 -17.23 -9.27 6.13
N ASP A 278 -18.37 -8.89 5.54
CA ASP A 278 -19.00 -7.57 5.79
C ASP A 278 -19.73 -7.47 7.14
N ARG A 279 -20.15 -8.61 7.73
CA ARG A 279 -20.78 -8.61 9.07
C ARG A 279 -19.78 -8.31 10.19
N GLU A 280 -18.48 -8.57 9.99
CA GLU A 280 -17.45 -8.18 10.97
C GLU A 280 -17.22 -6.66 11.00
N TRP A 281 -17.57 -5.93 9.94
CA TRP A 281 -17.33 -4.48 9.82
C TRP A 281 -18.54 -3.61 10.19
N GLN A 282 -19.79 -4.06 9.97
CA GLN A 282 -20.98 -3.25 10.35
C GLN A 282 -21.22 -3.15 11.87
N GLY A 283 -20.52 -3.93 12.69
CA GLY A 283 -20.60 -3.84 14.16
C GLY A 283 -19.84 -2.66 14.80
N TRP A 284 -19.14 -1.85 14.01
CA TRP A 284 -18.20 -0.83 14.51
C TRP A 284 -18.69 0.58 14.17
N LYS A 285 -19.85 0.95 14.70
CA LYS A 285 -20.20 2.37 14.85
C LYS A 285 -19.33 2.95 15.97
N TRP A 286 -18.67 4.07 15.67
CA TRP A 286 -18.19 5.00 16.69
C TRP A 286 -19.37 5.36 17.59
N GLN A 287 -19.37 4.88 18.82
CA GLN A 287 -20.04 5.58 19.92
C GLN A 287 -18.94 6.39 20.60
N GLY A 288 -19.02 7.71 20.42
CA GLY A 288 -18.34 8.65 21.31
C GLY A 288 -18.94 8.59 22.70
#